data_AF-A0A1S1P499-F1
#
_entry.id   AF-A0A1S1P499-F1
#
_cell.length_a   1.000
_cell.length_b   1.000
_cell.length_c   1.000
_cell.angle_alpha   90.00
_cell.angle_beta   90.00
_cell.angle_gamma   90.00
#
_symmetry.space_group_name_H-M   'P 1'
#
loop_
_entity.id
_entity.type
_entity.pdbx_description
1 polymer ?
#
loop_
_entity_poly.entity_id
_entity_poly.type
_entity_poly.pdbx_seq_one_letter_code
_entity_poly.pdbx_strand_id
1 'polypeptide(L)' 'MNTPAYQQPAAVQVFRDKRGVIVGRFETQHLTKKTIARDARGLLVGQYDHRTDVTRDARGVLVGTGNLLPALPPR' A
#
# COMPACT_ATOMS: atom_id res chain seq x y z
N MET A 1 -15.44 27.09 15.38
CA MET A 1 -15.83 26.29 14.20
C MET A 1 -15.03 25.00 14.24
N ASN A 2 -15.67 23.88 14.59
CA ASN A 2 -15.04 22.56 14.56
C ASN A 2 -15.05 22.08 13.12
N THR A 3 -13.94 22.21 12.41
CA THR A 3 -13.76 21.63 11.08
C THR A 3 -13.89 20.11 11.24
N PRO A 4 -14.84 19.43 10.58
CA PRO A 4 -14.86 17.98 10.58
C PRO A 4 -13.52 17.53 10.02
N ALA A 5 -12.89 16.54 10.67
CA ALA A 5 -11.65 15.95 10.21
C ALA A 5 -11.92 15.36 8.81
N TYR A 6 -11.68 16.15 7.76
CA TYR A 6 -11.66 15.67 6.40
C TYR A 6 -10.70 14.48 6.40
N GLN A 7 -11.21 13.30 6.09
CA GLN A 7 -10.38 12.14 5.82
C GLN A 7 -9.33 12.58 4.82
N GLN A 8 -8.11 12.83 5.27
CA GLN A 8 -7.02 13.13 4.37
C GLN A 8 -6.93 11.94 3.42
N PRO A 9 -7.14 12.12 2.11
CA PRO A 9 -7.11 11.01 1.18
C PRO A 9 -5.75 10.34 1.30
N ALA A 10 -5.73 9.01 1.25
CA ALA A 10 -4.48 8.27 1.29
C ALA A 10 -3.54 8.84 0.21
N ALA A 11 -2.27 9.09 0.56
CA ALA A 11 -1.29 9.49 -0.44
C ALA A 11 -1.10 8.30 -1.41
N VAL A 12 -1.40 8.50 -2.69
CA VAL A 12 -1.34 7.45 -3.71
C VAL A 12 -0.10 7.62 -4.57
N GLN A 13 0.72 6.59 -4.66
CA GLN A 13 1.82 6.48 -5.63
C GLN A 13 1.46 5.44 -6.69
N VAL A 14 1.42 5.84 -7.95
CA VAL A 14 1.09 4.95 -9.07
C VAL A 14 2.35 4.50 -9.78
N PHE A 15 2.49 3.20 -10.00
CA PHE A 15 3.61 2.61 -10.75
C PHE A 15 3.17 2.30 -12.17
N ARG A 16 4.02 2.64 -13.13
CA ARG A 16 3.80 2.40 -14.56
C ARG A 16 5.00 1.69 -15.16
N ASP A 17 4.74 0.87 -16.17
CA ASP A 17 5.80 0.29 -16.99
C ASP A 17 6.39 1.31 -17.97
N LYS A 18 7.38 0.88 -18.76
CA LYS A 18 8.03 1.72 -19.79
C LYS A 18 7.09 2.21 -20.90
N ARG A 19 5.91 1.60 -21.06
CA ARG A 19 4.88 1.98 -22.05
C ARG A 19 3.82 2.90 -21.43
N GLY A 20 3.94 3.24 -20.15
CA GLY A 20 2.97 4.05 -19.41
C GLY A 20 1.77 3.26 -18.86
N VAL A 21 1.76 1.94 -18.99
CA VAL A 21 0.69 1.08 -18.47
C VAL A 21 0.80 1.00 -16.96
N ILE A 22 -0.31 1.23 -16.25
CA ILE A 22 -0.35 1.10 -14.78
C ILE A 22 -0.14 -0.37 -14.41
N VAL A 23 0.88 -0.63 -13.60
CA VAL A 23 1.19 -1.98 -13.08
C VAL A 23 0.77 -2.16 -11.62
N GLY A 24 0.52 -1.06 -10.92
CA GLY A 24 0.03 -1.09 -9.54
C GLY A 24 0.08 0.28 -8.87
N ARG A 25 -0.24 0.29 -7.58
CA ARG A 25 -0.21 1.50 -6.75
C ARG A 25 0.07 1.18 -5.30
N PHE A 26 0.68 2.14 -4.61
CA PHE A 26 0.76 2.18 -3.16
C PHE A 26 -0.19 3.24 -2.61
N GLU A 27 -0.90 2.90 -1.54
CA GLU A 27 -1.83 3.77 -0.84
C GLU A 27 -1.34 3.93 0.61
N THR A 28 -0.82 5.10 0.96
CA THR A 28 -0.36 5.39 2.32
C THR A 28 -1.51 5.98 3.13
N GLN A 29 -1.97 5.22 4.13
CA GLN A 29 -3.07 5.56 5.00
C GLN A 29 -2.54 6.17 6.30
N HIS A 30 -2.75 7.47 6.50
CA HIS A 30 -2.21 8.20 7.65
C HIS A 30 -2.82 7.79 8.99
N LEU A 31 -4.10 7.42 9.02
CA LEU A 31 -4.83 7.05 10.23
C LEU A 31 -4.38 5.68 10.77
N THR A 32 -4.33 4.68 9.88
CA THR A 32 -3.94 3.31 10.23
C THR A 32 -2.43 3.12 10.27
N LYS A 33 -1.65 4.09 9.77
CA LYS A 33 -0.19 4.01 9.61
C LYS A 33 0.22 2.80 8.80
N LYS A 34 -0.47 2.58 7.67
CA LYS A 34 -0.21 1.48 6.75
C LYS A 34 0.08 2.00 5.35
N THR A 35 0.93 1.29 4.63
CA THR A 35 1.01 1.39 3.17
C THR A 35 0.42 0.12 2.58
N ILE A 36 -0.54 0.28 1.67
CA ILE A 36 -1.21 -0.84 1.00
C ILE A 36 -0.71 -0.93 -0.43
N ALA A 37 -0.25 -2.10 -0.85
CA ALA A 37 0.10 -2.38 -2.24
C ALA A 37 -1.07 -3.02 -2.97
N ARG A 38 -1.39 -2.49 -4.15
CA ARG A 38 -2.39 -3.03 -5.05
C ARG A 38 -1.84 -3.22 -6.46
N ASP A 39 -2.32 -4.25 -7.13
CA ASP A 39 -2.01 -4.49 -8.55
C ASP A 39 -2.77 -3.51 -9.47
N ALA A 40 -2.54 -3.63 -10.77
CA ALA A 40 -3.20 -2.84 -11.80
C ALA A 40 -4.75 -2.94 -11.78
N ARG A 41 -5.30 -4.06 -11.28
CA ARG A 41 -6.75 -4.30 -11.15
C ARG A 41 -7.31 -3.80 -9.82
N GLY A 42 -6.46 -3.31 -8.92
CA GLY A 42 -6.84 -2.85 -7.58
C GLY A 42 -6.89 -3.95 -6.52
N LEU A 43 -6.49 -5.18 -6.84
CA LEU A 43 -6.43 -6.28 -5.88
C LEU A 43 -5.28 -6.09 -4.91
N LEU A 44 -5.48 -6.49 -3.66
CA LEU A 44 -4.46 -6.43 -2.62
C LEU A 44 -3.29 -7.35 -2.98
N VAL A 45 -2.07 -6.79 -2.96
CA VAL A 45 -0.80 -7.53 -3.08
C VAL A 45 -0.17 -7.73 -1.70
N GLY A 46 -0.25 -6.71 -0.85
CA GLY A 46 0.24 -6.77 0.53
C GLY A 46 0.03 -5.47 1.29
N GLN A 47 0.43 -5.48 2.56
CA GLN A 47 0.38 -4.32 3.44
C GLN A 47 1.66 -4.22 4.27
N TYR A 48 2.18 -3.01 4.40
CA TYR A 48 3.26 -2.67 5.31
C TYR A 48 2.70 -1.84 6.46
N ASP A 49 2.97 -2.26 7.69
CA ASP A 49 2.54 -1.60 8.91
C ASP A 49 3.72 -0.80 9.49
N HIS A 50 3.61 0.53 9.48
CA HIS A 50 4.68 1.43 9.92
C HIS A 50 4.86 1.44 11.44
N ARG A 51 3.85 1.01 12.22
CA ARG A 51 3.93 1.00 13.69
C ARG A 51 4.73 -0.20 14.18
N THR A 52 4.57 -1.32 13.49
CA THR A 52 5.20 -2.60 13.86
C THR A 52 6.37 -2.97 12.95
N ASP A 53 6.66 -2.15 11.93
CA ASP A 53 7.72 -2.33 10.95
C ASP A 53 7.68 -3.71 10.28
N VAL A 54 6.50 -4.15 9.84
CA VAL A 54 6.33 -5.47 9.21
C VAL A 54 5.51 -5.41 7.94
N THR A 55 5.87 -6.26 6.99
CA THR A 55 5.13 -6.49 5.75
C THR A 55 4.39 -7.82 5.81
N ARG A 56 3.12 -7.80 5.42
CA ARG A 56 2.29 -8.98 5.22
C ARG A 56 1.82 -9.07 3.76
N ASP A 57 1.71 -10.28 3.25
CA ASP A 57 1.20 -10.54 1.92
C ASP A 57 -0.33 -10.33 1.83
N ALA A 58 -0.89 -10.56 0.64
CA ALA A 58 -2.33 -10.46 0.37
C ALA A 58 -3.21 -11.45 1.19
N ARG A 59 -2.62 -12.46 1.82
CA ARG A 59 -3.30 -13.43 2.69
C ARG A 59 -3.13 -13.08 4.17
N GLY A 60 -2.35 -12.04 4.48
CA GLY A 60 -2.03 -11.64 5.85
C GLY A 60 -0.85 -12.41 6.46
N VAL A 61 -0.14 -13.22 5.68
CA VAL A 61 1.05 -13.94 6.14
C VAL A 61 2.20 -12.95 6.31
N LEU A 62 2.90 -13.04 7.45
CA LEU A 62 4.10 -12.24 7.70
C LEU A 62 5.20 -12.61 6.71
N VAL A 63 5.65 -11.64 5.93
CA VAL A 63 6.75 -11.80 4.97
C VAL A 63 8.08 -11.43 5.62
N GLY A 64 8.08 -10.41 6.49
CA GLY A 64 9.27 -10.00 7.23
C GLY A 64 9.15 -8.59 7.81
N THR A 65 10.25 -8.14 8.40
CA THR A 65 10.43 -6.78 8.94
C THR A 65 10.85 -5.81 7.83
N GLY A 66 10.48 -4.53 7.95
CA GLY A 66 10.73 -3.52 6.93
C GLY A 66 9.64 -3.47 5.85
N ASN A 67 9.75 -2.46 4.98
CA ASN A 67 8.87 -2.32 3.81
C ASN A 67 9.33 -3.23 2.66
N LEU A 68 8.73 -4.43 2.58
CA LEU A 68 9.00 -5.44 1.56
C LEU A 68 7.96 -5.46 0.44
N LEU A 69 7.02 -4.50 0.42
CA LEU A 69 5.98 -4.40 -0.61
C LEU A 69 6.52 -4.44 -2.06
N PRO A 70 7.66 -3.78 -2.39
CA PRO A 70 8.20 -3.82 -3.75
C PRO A 70 8.68 -5.21 -4.20
N ALA A 71 8.95 -6.12 -3.25
CA ALA A 71 9.44 -7.46 -3.53
C ALA A 71 8.32 -8.51 -3.60
N LEU A 72 7.06 -8.13 -3.30
CA LEU A 72 5.94 -9.07 -3.37
C LEU A 72 5.56 -9.36 -4.83
N PRO A 73 5.32 -10.63 -5.18
CA PRO A 73 4.82 -10.95 -6.49
C PRO A 73 3.39 -10.40 -6.67
N PRO A 74 3.03 -9.98 -7.90
CA PRO A 74 1.65 -9.67 -8.22
C PRO A 74 0.76 -10.91 -8.05
N ARG A 75 -0.54 -10.68 -7.84
CA ARG A 75 -1.52 -11.73 -7.62
C ARG A 75 -2.03 -12.36 -8.91
#